data_AF-A0A5E4K1B7-F1
#
_entry.id   AF-A0A5E4K1B7-F1
#
_cell.length_a   1.000
_cell.length_b   1.000
_cell.length_c   1.000
_cell.angle_alpha   90.00
_cell.angle_beta   90.00
_cell.angle_gamma   90.00
#
_symmetry.space_group_name_H-M   'P 1'
#
loop_
_entity.id
_entity.type
_entity.pdbx_description
1 polymer ?
#
loop_
_entity_poly.entity_id
_entity_poly.type
_entity_poly.pdbx_seq_one_letter_code
_entity_poly.pdbx_strand_id
1 'polypeptide(L)'
;MAAFFRKKLDASSFGSEAVFDRTVNAKTLDVVRYFLPATILTSLGIVWPTREAERHISRLMSDSRVEVQAIGKALLEEGKKVSPGLLSHVSVNDYQQIREKNIRSLPVSLKTPSQLAGRSSDAVRLVSISPDIEARMAAAILFEHSSSGNNYDEYLQLCLKDKALVDSVFKEYLEQRGKFDSVPVPIEVGSLLFEVTVDFGAFRDLKRHRRNLFLWAPFTALRGFEYPEHVASAPELSEVKKRIELCAEKTAKLHEKIRARNPRLAEYVVMMADKQRMLWQMDPRQFVYVMELRTAPAGHFSYRTICQEMFRLASPHIPVLSKYIRINMTSGDEGRKQQEEKIVEKLKALGGDLRRVS
;
A
#
# COMPACT_ATOMS: atom_id res chain seq x y z
N MET A 1 21.27 -8.35 14.87
CA MET A 1 19.83 -8.42 14.58
C MET A 1 19.24 -9.80 14.89
N ALA A 2 19.67 -10.89 14.23
CA ALA A 2 19.15 -12.23 14.54
C ALA A 2 19.32 -12.62 16.02
N ALA A 3 20.49 -12.40 16.61
CA ALA A 3 20.72 -12.63 18.05
C ALA A 3 19.76 -11.83 18.96
N PHE A 4 19.42 -10.59 18.58
CA PHE A 4 18.46 -9.77 19.30
C PHE A 4 17.06 -10.41 19.27
N PHE A 5 16.58 -10.82 18.09
CA PHE A 5 15.28 -11.48 17.98
C PHE A 5 15.24 -12.84 18.67
N ARG A 6 16.32 -13.62 18.66
CA ARG A 6 16.41 -14.89 19.42
C ARG A 6 16.28 -14.67 20.93
N LYS A 7 16.83 -13.59 21.47
CA LYS A 7 16.70 -13.23 22.90
C LYS A 7 15.32 -12.67 23.23
N LYS A 8 14.74 -11.91 22.30
CA LYS A 8 13.46 -11.21 22.51
C LYS A 8 12.25 -12.14 22.40
N LEU A 9 12.27 -13.09 21.47
CA LEU A 9 11.16 -14.01 21.27
C LEU A 9 11.27 -15.18 22.25
N ASP A 10 10.15 -15.53 22.88
CA ASP A 10 10.09 -16.72 23.72
C ASP A 10 10.03 -17.98 22.86
N ALA A 11 11.15 -18.70 22.78
CA ALA A 11 11.31 -19.93 22.02
C ALA A 11 10.34 -21.04 22.48
N SER A 12 9.99 -21.08 23.78
CA SER A 12 9.09 -22.10 24.33
C SER A 12 7.66 -21.98 23.79
N SER A 13 7.30 -20.80 23.30
CA SER A 13 5.99 -20.58 22.72
C SER A 13 5.84 -21.25 21.33
N PHE A 14 6.91 -21.64 20.64
CA PHE A 14 6.87 -22.13 19.25
C PHE A 14 6.71 -23.64 19.17
N GLY A 15 5.88 -24.13 18.24
CA GLY A 15 5.66 -25.57 18.07
C GLY A 15 6.87 -26.38 17.53
N SER A 16 7.91 -25.71 17.02
CA SER A 16 9.21 -26.35 16.71
C SER A 16 10.35 -25.33 16.54
N GLU A 17 11.59 -25.78 16.69
CA GLU A 17 12.79 -24.95 16.46
C GLU A 17 12.85 -24.39 15.04
N ALA A 18 12.41 -25.15 14.03
CA ALA A 18 12.35 -24.69 12.65
C ALA A 18 11.43 -23.46 12.49
N VAL A 19 10.27 -23.44 13.14
CA VAL A 19 9.36 -22.28 13.11
C VAL A 19 10.00 -21.08 13.80
N PHE A 20 10.66 -21.30 14.95
CA PHE A 20 11.36 -20.26 15.68
C PHE A 20 12.45 -19.60 14.81
N ASP A 21 13.33 -20.41 14.21
CA ASP A 21 14.40 -19.95 13.34
C ASP A 21 13.89 -19.17 12.12
N ARG A 22 12.84 -19.67 11.47
CA ARG A 22 12.20 -18.97 10.35
C ARG A 22 11.62 -17.62 10.77
N THR A 23 10.98 -17.56 11.94
CA THR A 23 10.41 -16.32 12.47
C THR A 23 11.50 -15.29 12.78
N VAL A 24 12.60 -15.73 13.41
CA VAL A 24 13.79 -14.90 13.67
C VAL A 24 14.39 -14.37 12.37
N ASN A 25 14.55 -15.24 11.37
CA ASN A 25 15.12 -14.86 10.07
C ASN A 25 14.20 -13.87 9.33
N ALA A 26 12.89 -14.14 9.28
CA ALA A 26 11.91 -13.26 8.67
C ALA A 26 11.94 -11.86 9.31
N LYS A 27 11.91 -11.78 10.64
CA LYS A 27 12.01 -10.49 11.36
C LYS A 27 13.35 -9.80 11.12
N THR A 28 14.44 -10.57 11.02
CA THR A 28 15.75 -10.01 10.67
C THR A 28 15.74 -9.41 9.26
N LEU A 29 15.14 -10.09 8.27
CA LEU A 29 15.00 -9.58 6.91
C LEU A 29 14.10 -8.35 6.83
N ASP A 30 13.03 -8.28 7.63
CA ASP A 30 12.17 -7.10 7.75
C ASP A 30 12.92 -5.86 8.25
N VAL A 31 13.93 -6.04 9.10
CA VAL A 31 14.83 -4.94 9.53
C VAL A 31 15.87 -4.64 8.46
N VAL A 32 16.53 -5.66 7.90
CA VAL A 32 17.62 -5.50 6.92
C VAL A 32 17.14 -4.82 5.64
N ARG A 33 15.89 -5.06 5.22
CA ARG A 33 15.37 -4.51 3.94
C ARG A 33 15.41 -2.97 3.89
N TYR A 34 15.47 -2.28 5.03
CA TYR A 34 15.61 -0.81 5.08
C TYR A 34 16.91 -0.29 4.47
N PHE A 35 17.94 -1.15 4.39
CA PHE A 35 19.18 -0.86 3.69
C PHE A 35 19.12 -1.12 2.17
N LEU A 36 17.98 -1.52 1.62
CA LEU A 36 17.86 -1.75 0.18
C LEU A 36 17.54 -0.44 -0.55
N PRO A 37 18.25 -0.12 -1.65
CA PRO A 37 17.89 0.98 -2.52
C PRO A 37 16.64 0.64 -3.35
N ALA A 38 15.97 1.65 -3.88
CA ALA A 38 14.86 1.46 -4.83
C ALA A 38 15.28 0.75 -6.13
N THR A 39 16.58 0.80 -6.45
CA THR A 39 17.20 0.18 -7.62
C THR A 39 17.56 -1.29 -7.41
N ILE A 40 17.22 -1.90 -6.27
CA ILE A 40 17.43 -3.33 -6.08
C ILE A 40 16.66 -4.14 -7.12
N LEU A 41 17.34 -5.11 -7.75
CA LEU A 41 16.72 -5.96 -8.76
C LEU A 41 15.59 -6.78 -8.14
N THR A 42 14.49 -6.92 -8.87
CA THR A 42 13.31 -7.67 -8.44
C THR A 42 12.70 -8.38 -9.64
N SER A 43 12.08 -9.52 -9.39
CA SER A 43 11.38 -10.27 -10.42
C SER A 43 10.10 -9.55 -10.83
N LEU A 44 9.87 -9.46 -12.13
CA LEU A 44 8.68 -8.85 -12.72
C LEU A 44 7.98 -9.87 -13.62
N GLY A 45 6.72 -10.16 -13.32
CA GLY A 45 5.82 -10.92 -14.17
C GLY A 45 4.59 -10.07 -14.49
N ILE A 46 4.23 -9.99 -15.76
CA ILE A 46 3.14 -9.16 -16.25
C ILE A 46 2.28 -9.97 -17.21
N VAL A 47 0.96 -9.89 -17.03
CA VAL A 47 -0.03 -10.37 -17.99
C VAL A 47 -0.94 -9.20 -18.32
N TRP A 48 -1.05 -8.87 -19.60
CA TRP A 48 -1.90 -7.80 -20.11
C TRP A 48 -2.79 -8.29 -21.23
N PRO A 49 -4.08 -7.92 -21.25
CA PRO A 49 -4.83 -7.86 -22.49
C PRO A 49 -4.12 -6.93 -23.49
N THR A 50 -4.14 -7.24 -24.78
CA THR A 50 -3.39 -6.46 -25.80
C THR A 50 -3.73 -4.97 -25.77
N ARG A 51 -4.99 -4.61 -25.52
CA ARG A 51 -5.42 -3.19 -25.40
C ARG A 51 -4.76 -2.46 -24.23
N GLU A 52 -4.53 -3.14 -23.11
CA GLU A 52 -3.81 -2.55 -21.98
C GLU A 52 -2.31 -2.49 -22.26
N ALA A 53 -1.77 -3.49 -22.97
CA ALA A 53 -0.37 -3.47 -23.40
C ALA A 53 -0.08 -2.26 -24.31
N GLU A 54 -0.95 -1.96 -25.28
CA GLU A 54 -0.86 -0.77 -26.14
C GLU A 54 -0.74 0.51 -25.31
N ARG A 55 -1.66 0.72 -24.37
CA ARG A 55 -1.67 1.90 -23.48
C ARG A 55 -0.41 2.00 -22.62
N HIS A 56 0.04 0.87 -22.05
CA HIS A 56 1.22 0.84 -21.20
C HIS A 56 2.51 1.09 -22.00
N ILE A 57 2.65 0.48 -23.17
CA ILE A 57 3.80 0.66 -24.06
C ILE A 57 3.89 2.12 -24.53
N SER A 58 2.77 2.70 -25.01
CA SER A 58 2.71 4.12 -25.37
C SER A 58 3.15 5.01 -24.19
N ARG A 59 2.69 4.73 -22.97
CA ARG A 59 3.08 5.48 -21.76
C ARG A 59 4.57 5.40 -21.46
N LEU A 60 5.19 4.21 -21.60
CA LEU A 60 6.62 4.00 -21.39
C LEU A 60 7.46 4.75 -22.44
N MET A 61 7.07 4.65 -23.71
CA MET A 61 7.71 5.39 -24.80
C MET A 61 7.58 6.92 -24.67
N SER A 62 6.60 7.37 -23.89
CA SER A 62 6.34 8.79 -23.62
C SER A 62 6.98 9.31 -22.33
N ASP A 63 7.68 8.46 -21.56
CA ASP A 63 8.37 8.88 -20.34
C ASP A 63 9.56 9.79 -20.65
N SER A 64 9.91 10.69 -19.74
CA SER A 64 11.09 11.57 -19.87
C SER A 64 12.44 10.86 -19.79
N ARG A 65 12.48 9.61 -19.30
CA ARG A 65 13.70 8.84 -19.06
C ARG A 65 14.00 7.90 -20.22
N VAL A 66 15.23 7.98 -20.74
CA VAL A 66 15.66 7.25 -21.93
C VAL A 66 15.61 5.73 -21.74
N GLU A 67 15.94 5.25 -20.55
CA GLU A 67 15.90 3.83 -20.20
C GLU A 67 14.46 3.28 -20.15
N VAL A 68 13.50 4.10 -19.72
CA VAL A 68 12.08 3.73 -19.69
C VAL A 68 11.51 3.69 -21.11
N GLN A 69 11.89 4.66 -21.95
CA GLN A 69 11.53 4.64 -23.37
C GLN A 69 12.11 3.42 -24.09
N ALA A 70 13.35 3.04 -23.79
CA ALA A 70 13.99 1.86 -24.35
C ALA A 70 13.22 0.58 -24.01
N ILE A 71 12.78 0.42 -22.76
CA ILE A 71 11.91 -0.69 -22.35
C ILE A 71 10.61 -0.69 -23.15
N GLY A 72 9.97 0.48 -23.31
CA GLY A 72 8.75 0.61 -24.12
C GLY A 72 8.95 0.17 -25.56
N LYS A 73 10.03 0.59 -26.21
CA LYS A 73 10.38 0.20 -27.59
C LYS A 73 10.63 -1.30 -27.72
N ALA A 74 11.38 -1.89 -26.79
CA ALA A 74 11.64 -3.33 -26.78
C ALA A 74 10.36 -4.15 -26.60
N LEU A 75 9.47 -3.72 -25.69
CA LEU A 75 8.16 -4.35 -25.50
C LEU A 75 7.29 -4.24 -26.75
N LEU A 76 7.33 -3.11 -27.45
CA LEU A 76 6.60 -2.90 -28.69
C LEU A 76 7.09 -3.86 -29.79
N GLU A 77 8.40 -3.98 -29.94
CA GLU A 77 9.03 -4.86 -30.93
C GLU A 77 8.64 -6.33 -30.73
N GLU A 78 8.77 -6.85 -29.51
CA GLU A 78 8.36 -8.22 -29.19
C GLU A 78 6.85 -8.40 -29.25
N GLY A 79 6.08 -7.42 -28.76
CA GLY A 79 4.63 -7.46 -28.78
C GLY A 79 4.05 -7.55 -30.21
N LYS A 80 4.64 -6.84 -31.17
CA LYS A 80 4.22 -6.89 -32.59
C LYS A 80 4.32 -8.29 -33.21
N LYS A 81 5.23 -9.15 -32.71
CA LYS A 81 5.34 -10.54 -33.16
C LYS A 81 4.14 -11.39 -32.73
N VAL A 82 3.51 -11.03 -31.62
CA VAL A 82 2.37 -11.75 -31.03
C VAL A 82 1.03 -11.17 -31.49
N SER A 83 0.90 -9.84 -31.55
CA SER A 83 -0.36 -9.16 -31.89
C SER A 83 -0.14 -7.91 -32.75
N PRO A 84 0.23 -8.07 -34.03
CA PRO A 84 0.59 -6.96 -34.90
C PRO A 84 -0.58 -6.00 -35.16
N GLY A 85 -1.81 -6.52 -35.30
CA GLY A 85 -2.97 -5.70 -35.68
C GLY A 85 -3.28 -4.56 -34.69
N LEU A 86 -3.13 -4.81 -33.39
CA LEU A 86 -3.34 -3.79 -32.36
C LEU A 86 -2.07 -2.99 -32.07
N LEU A 87 -0.89 -3.64 -32.09
CA LEU A 87 0.34 -3.00 -31.64
C LEU A 87 1.09 -2.24 -32.73
N SER A 88 0.75 -2.41 -34.01
CA SER A 88 1.43 -1.70 -35.11
C SER A 88 1.29 -0.18 -35.03
N HIS A 89 0.19 0.30 -34.47
CA HIS A 89 -0.15 1.73 -34.40
C HIS A 89 0.26 2.40 -33.07
N VAL A 90 0.85 1.65 -32.14
CA VAL A 90 1.34 2.20 -30.87
C VAL A 90 2.40 3.25 -31.16
N SER A 91 2.19 4.44 -30.64
CA SER A 91 3.07 5.59 -30.81
C SER A 91 3.31 6.32 -29.49
N VAL A 92 4.22 7.30 -29.54
CA VAL A 92 4.44 8.23 -28.43
C VAL A 92 3.18 9.06 -28.23
N ASN A 93 2.84 9.30 -26.97
CA ASN A 93 1.72 10.12 -26.55
C ASN A 93 2.18 11.55 -26.32
N ASP A 94 2.08 12.38 -27.35
CA ASP A 94 2.49 13.78 -27.30
C ASP A 94 1.71 14.58 -26.24
N TYR A 95 0.42 14.29 -26.07
CA TYR A 95 -0.41 14.92 -25.04
C TYR A 95 0.14 14.69 -23.62
N GLN A 96 0.62 13.48 -23.31
CA GLN A 96 1.26 13.18 -22.03
C GLN A 96 2.53 14.01 -21.84
N GLN A 97 3.40 14.09 -22.86
CA GLN A 97 4.65 14.84 -22.78
C GLN A 97 4.39 16.35 -22.59
N ILE A 98 3.44 16.90 -23.37
CA ILE A 98 3.04 18.30 -23.28
C ILE A 98 2.48 18.61 -21.89
N ARG A 99 1.58 17.78 -21.37
CA ARG A 99 0.98 18.03 -20.04
C ARG A 99 2.01 17.95 -18.91
N GLU A 100 2.92 16.98 -18.95
CA GLU A 100 4.02 16.86 -17.99
C GLU A 100 4.95 18.08 -18.02
N LYS A 101 5.24 18.62 -19.20
CA LYS A 101 6.01 19.87 -19.35
C LYS A 101 5.23 21.07 -18.78
N ASN A 102 3.97 21.22 -19.18
CA ASN A 102 3.16 22.37 -18.84
C ASN A 102 2.89 22.47 -17.34
N ILE A 103 2.58 21.36 -16.67
CA ILE A 103 2.29 21.37 -15.22
C ILE A 103 3.53 21.77 -14.40
N ARG A 104 4.74 21.44 -14.88
CA ARG A 104 6.01 21.80 -14.22
C ARG A 104 6.39 23.26 -14.42
N SER A 105 5.92 23.89 -15.49
CA SER A 105 6.15 25.31 -15.73
C SER A 105 5.21 26.23 -14.94
N LEU A 106 4.19 25.68 -14.27
CA LEU A 106 3.29 26.49 -13.45
C LEU A 106 4.03 27.06 -12.23
N PRO A 107 3.95 28.38 -11.97
CA PRO A 107 4.62 29.00 -10.84
C PRO A 107 3.83 28.74 -9.56
N VAL A 108 3.99 27.55 -8.99
CA VAL A 108 3.42 27.18 -7.70
C VAL A 108 4.53 27.23 -6.65
N SER A 109 4.46 28.22 -5.76
CA SER A 109 5.36 28.31 -4.60
C SER A 109 4.58 27.98 -3.33
N LEU A 110 4.98 26.90 -2.67
CA LEU A 110 4.54 26.56 -1.33
C LEU A 110 5.73 26.72 -0.38
N LYS A 111 5.46 27.16 0.85
CA LYS A 111 6.49 27.19 1.89
C LYS A 111 7.01 25.77 2.11
N THR A 112 8.33 25.63 2.21
CA THR A 112 8.94 24.36 2.62
C THR A 112 8.38 23.99 3.99
N PRO A 113 7.82 22.78 4.16
CA PRO A 113 7.34 22.34 5.47
C PRO A 113 8.48 22.41 6.49
N SER A 114 8.24 23.02 7.64
CA SER A 114 9.24 23.16 8.71
C SER A 114 9.43 21.87 9.51
N GLN A 115 8.47 20.94 9.45
CA GLN A 115 8.50 19.67 10.19
C GLN A 115 8.40 18.48 9.24
N LEU A 116 9.25 17.48 9.49
CA LEU A 116 9.17 16.17 8.88
C LEU A 116 8.14 15.34 9.66
N ALA A 117 7.09 14.88 8.99
CA ALA A 117 6.10 13.99 9.60
C ALA A 117 6.79 12.71 10.10
N GLY A 118 6.52 12.31 11.34
CA GLY A 118 6.89 11.06 11.98
C GLY A 118 6.09 9.86 11.47
N ARG A 119 6.07 8.78 12.25
CA ARG A 119 5.29 7.55 11.99
C ARG A 119 4.04 7.43 12.86
N SER A 120 3.59 8.53 13.46
CA SER A 120 2.47 8.57 14.40
C SER A 120 1.21 9.10 13.69
N SER A 121 0.31 9.75 14.42
CA SER A 121 -0.92 10.34 13.89
C SER A 121 -0.69 11.36 12.77
N ASP A 122 0.53 11.89 12.63
CA ASP A 122 0.92 12.80 11.56
C ASP A 122 1.26 12.10 10.23
N ALA A 123 1.48 10.78 10.25
CA ALA A 123 1.77 9.98 9.07
C ALA A 123 0.54 9.76 8.18
N VAL A 124 -0.67 9.85 8.74
CA VAL A 124 -1.93 9.62 8.04
C VAL A 124 -2.87 10.78 8.30
N ARG A 125 -3.42 11.35 7.23
CA ARG A 125 -4.46 12.37 7.31
C ARG A 125 -5.66 11.92 6.48
N LEU A 126 -6.84 11.85 7.10
CA LEU A 126 -8.10 11.73 6.36
C LEU A 126 -8.39 13.10 5.72
N VAL A 127 -8.24 13.17 4.39
CA VAL A 127 -8.39 14.42 3.62
C VAL A 127 -9.86 14.70 3.35
N SER A 128 -10.61 13.67 2.95
CA SER A 128 -12.05 13.78 2.71
C SER A 128 -12.73 12.42 2.79
N ILE A 129 -14.01 12.44 3.17
CA ILE A 129 -14.93 11.32 3.07
C ILE A 129 -16.22 11.81 2.41
N SER A 130 -16.86 10.97 1.59
CA SER A 130 -18.16 11.31 1.02
C SER A 130 -19.19 11.61 2.14
N PRO A 131 -19.99 12.69 2.03
CA PRO A 131 -21.05 12.95 2.98
C PRO A 131 -22.10 11.83 2.99
N ASP A 132 -22.60 11.51 4.18
CA ASP A 132 -23.66 10.51 4.41
C ASP A 132 -23.35 9.15 3.79
N ILE A 133 -22.07 8.76 3.78
CA ILE A 133 -21.59 7.59 3.04
C ILE A 133 -22.33 6.30 3.40
N GLU A 134 -22.69 6.09 4.67
CA GLU A 134 -23.42 4.89 5.12
C GLU A 134 -24.88 4.88 4.66
N ALA A 135 -25.55 6.04 4.67
CA ALA A 135 -26.90 6.15 4.12
C ALA A 135 -26.89 5.89 2.61
N ARG A 136 -25.87 6.36 1.89
CA ARG A 136 -25.69 6.10 0.46
C ARG A 136 -25.47 4.62 0.16
N MET A 137 -24.66 3.94 0.97
CA MET A 137 -24.44 2.49 0.87
C MET A 137 -25.73 1.71 1.17
N ALA A 138 -26.44 2.04 2.25
CA ALA A 138 -27.71 1.40 2.59
C ALA A 138 -28.77 1.60 1.49
N ALA A 139 -28.89 2.81 0.96
CA ALA A 139 -29.78 3.11 -0.14
C ALA A 139 -29.43 2.31 -1.41
N ALA A 140 -28.14 2.11 -1.69
CA ALA A 140 -27.69 1.30 -2.82
C ALA A 140 -28.04 -0.18 -2.64
N ILE A 141 -27.91 -0.72 -1.42
CA ILE A 141 -28.34 -2.08 -1.10
C ILE A 141 -29.85 -2.22 -1.32
N LEU A 142 -30.64 -1.29 -0.77
CA LEU A 142 -32.11 -1.33 -0.93
C LEU A 142 -32.52 -1.19 -2.40
N PHE A 143 -31.89 -0.28 -3.13
CA PHE A 143 -32.14 -0.06 -4.56
C PHE A 143 -31.87 -1.33 -5.39
N GLU A 144 -30.75 -2.02 -5.15
CA GLU A 144 -30.40 -3.26 -5.87
C GLU A 144 -31.41 -4.39 -5.62
N HIS A 145 -32.04 -4.42 -4.45
CA HIS A 145 -32.92 -5.52 -4.02
C HIS A 145 -34.41 -5.20 -4.10
N SER A 146 -34.79 -4.04 -4.65
CA SER A 146 -36.18 -3.63 -4.73
C SER A 146 -36.80 -3.87 -6.10
N SER A 147 -38.05 -4.35 -6.12
CA SER A 147 -38.84 -4.54 -7.34
C SER A 147 -39.88 -3.44 -7.57
N SER A 148 -39.93 -2.41 -6.72
CA SER A 148 -40.98 -1.39 -6.73
C SER A 148 -40.77 -0.28 -7.78
N GLY A 149 -39.67 -0.30 -8.55
CA GLY A 149 -39.38 0.68 -9.61
C GLY A 149 -38.99 2.08 -9.11
N ASN A 150 -38.84 2.25 -7.79
CA ASN A 150 -38.37 3.48 -7.16
C ASN A 150 -36.94 3.81 -7.59
N ASN A 151 -36.60 5.09 -7.59
CA ASN A 151 -35.25 5.54 -7.91
C ASN A 151 -34.35 5.53 -6.65
N TYR A 152 -33.03 5.64 -6.87
CA TYR A 152 -32.05 5.65 -5.79
C TYR A 152 -32.25 6.77 -4.76
N ASP A 153 -32.66 7.96 -5.20
CA ASP A 153 -32.79 9.13 -4.32
C ASP A 153 -33.92 8.93 -3.29
N GLU A 154 -34.98 8.21 -3.65
CA GLU A 154 -36.06 7.86 -2.72
C GLU A 154 -35.56 7.00 -1.56
N TYR A 155 -34.74 5.98 -1.83
CA TYR A 155 -34.11 5.17 -0.78
C TYR A 155 -33.08 5.98 0.03
N LEU A 156 -32.33 6.87 -0.62
CA LEU A 156 -31.38 7.75 0.06
C LEU A 156 -32.10 8.66 1.06
N GLN A 157 -33.23 9.27 0.68
CA GLN A 157 -34.01 10.10 1.58
C GLN A 157 -34.57 9.32 2.78
N LEU A 158 -34.94 8.05 2.59
CA LEU A 158 -35.34 7.17 3.71
C LEU A 158 -34.16 6.91 4.66
N CYS A 159 -33.00 6.49 4.13
CA CYS A 159 -31.81 6.19 4.92
C CYS A 159 -31.22 7.43 5.63
N LEU A 160 -31.36 8.63 5.05
CA LEU A 160 -30.95 9.88 5.69
C LEU A 160 -31.82 10.23 6.91
N LYS A 161 -33.11 9.90 6.85
CA LYS A 161 -34.07 10.18 7.93
C LYS A 161 -34.04 9.12 9.03
N ASP A 162 -33.81 7.86 8.66
CA ASP A 162 -33.85 6.72 9.57
C ASP A 162 -32.50 6.01 9.66
N LYS A 163 -31.75 6.31 10.73
CA LYS A 163 -30.47 5.64 11.03
C LYS A 163 -30.66 4.18 11.45
N ALA A 164 -31.79 3.83 12.09
CA ALA A 164 -32.05 2.45 12.49
C ALA A 164 -32.31 1.54 11.28
N LEU A 165 -32.88 2.10 10.21
CA LEU A 165 -32.95 1.44 8.90
C LEU A 165 -31.54 1.17 8.35
N VAL A 166 -30.63 2.15 8.40
CA VAL A 166 -29.23 1.97 7.95
C VAL A 166 -28.55 0.85 8.72
N ASP A 167 -28.62 0.85 10.06
CA ASP A 167 -28.07 -0.23 10.89
C ASP A 167 -28.69 -1.60 10.53
N SER A 168 -30.02 -1.68 10.34
CA SER A 168 -30.70 -2.92 9.97
C SER A 168 -30.25 -3.45 8.61
N VAL A 169 -30.15 -2.58 7.60
CA VAL A 169 -29.69 -2.96 6.26
C VAL A 169 -28.27 -3.51 6.32
N PHE A 170 -27.36 -2.85 7.04
CA PHE A 170 -25.98 -3.32 7.19
C PHE A 170 -25.91 -4.65 7.94
N LYS A 171 -26.72 -4.82 8.98
CA LYS A 171 -26.81 -6.07 9.73
C LYS A 171 -27.20 -7.24 8.83
N GLU A 172 -28.34 -7.16 8.16
CA GLU A 172 -28.81 -8.24 7.29
C GLU A 172 -27.81 -8.55 6.16
N TYR A 173 -27.13 -7.52 5.65
CA TYR A 173 -26.25 -7.66 4.51
C TYR A 173 -24.82 -8.11 4.85
N LEU A 174 -24.33 -7.89 6.08
CA LEU A 174 -22.93 -8.14 6.46
C LEU A 174 -22.73 -9.07 7.67
N GLU A 175 -23.73 -9.32 8.51
CA GLU A 175 -23.58 -10.09 9.76
C GLU A 175 -23.13 -11.54 9.50
N GLN A 176 -23.67 -12.17 8.45
CA GLN A 176 -23.35 -13.55 8.08
C GLN A 176 -22.09 -13.68 7.22
N ARG A 177 -21.35 -12.60 6.95
CA ARG A 177 -20.16 -12.65 6.12
C ARG A 177 -19.15 -13.62 6.74
N GLY A 178 -18.72 -14.63 6.00
CA GLY A 178 -17.71 -15.60 6.40
C GLY A 178 -16.28 -15.08 6.22
N LYS A 179 -15.29 -15.87 6.65
CA LYS A 179 -13.86 -15.48 6.62
C LYS A 179 -13.36 -15.14 5.21
N PHE A 180 -13.80 -15.89 4.22
CA PHE A 180 -13.34 -15.79 2.83
C PHE A 180 -14.32 -15.04 1.92
N ASP A 181 -15.46 -14.62 2.47
CA ASP A 181 -16.47 -13.89 1.71
C ASP A 181 -16.04 -12.45 1.50
N SER A 182 -16.14 -12.01 0.24
CA SER A 182 -15.91 -10.61 -0.12
C SER A 182 -17.03 -9.75 0.42
N VAL A 183 -16.70 -8.52 0.83
CA VAL A 183 -17.72 -7.49 1.05
C VAL A 183 -18.50 -7.29 -0.25
N PRO A 184 -19.83 -7.16 -0.23
CA PRO A 184 -20.61 -7.05 -1.46
C PRO A 184 -20.46 -5.68 -2.16
N VAL A 185 -20.86 -5.61 -3.44
CA VAL A 185 -20.59 -4.47 -4.33
C VAL A 185 -21.27 -3.16 -3.95
N PRO A 186 -22.53 -3.11 -3.45
CA PRO A 186 -23.17 -1.84 -3.08
C PRO A 186 -22.42 -1.02 -2.03
N ILE A 187 -21.54 -1.65 -1.23
CA ILE A 187 -20.65 -0.99 -0.28
C ILE A 187 -19.59 -0.12 -0.98
N GLU A 188 -19.41 -0.23 -2.31
CA GLU A 188 -18.52 0.65 -3.08
C GLU A 188 -19.04 2.09 -3.21
N VAL A 189 -20.31 2.38 -2.86
CA VAL A 189 -20.88 3.72 -3.03
C VAL A 189 -20.27 4.72 -2.03
N GLY A 190 -19.35 5.53 -2.55
CA GLY A 190 -18.68 6.61 -1.82
C GLY A 190 -17.17 6.58 -2.01
N SER A 191 -16.48 7.47 -1.31
CA SER A 191 -15.02 7.55 -1.38
C SER A 191 -14.41 8.05 -0.08
N LEU A 192 -13.22 7.55 0.22
CA LEU A 192 -12.33 8.04 1.25
C LEU A 192 -11.01 8.43 0.58
N LEU A 193 -10.48 9.60 0.93
CA LEU A 193 -9.17 10.09 0.47
C LEU A 193 -8.26 10.31 1.66
N PHE A 194 -7.10 9.66 1.65
CA PHE A 194 -6.07 9.82 2.65
C PHE A 194 -4.81 10.44 2.04
N GLU A 195 -4.13 11.28 2.81
CA GLU A 195 -2.72 11.64 2.59
C GLU A 195 -1.89 10.80 3.55
N VAL A 196 -0.94 10.03 3.00
CA VAL A 196 -0.14 9.08 3.76
C VAL A 196 1.34 9.36 3.51
N THR A 197 2.10 9.46 4.59
CA THR A 197 3.57 9.47 4.58
C THR A 197 4.07 8.14 5.18
N VAL A 198 4.85 7.38 4.42
CA VAL A 198 5.33 6.04 4.83
C VAL A 198 6.69 5.75 4.21
N ASP A 199 7.47 4.84 4.80
CA ASP A 199 8.71 4.37 4.18
C ASP A 199 8.47 3.70 2.83
N PHE A 200 9.45 3.80 1.93
CA PHE A 200 9.34 3.29 0.57
C PHE A 200 9.11 1.77 0.51
N GLY A 201 9.62 1.00 1.49
CA GLY A 201 9.35 -0.43 1.60
C GLY A 201 7.86 -0.73 1.76
N ALA A 202 7.22 -0.09 2.74
CA ALA A 202 5.78 -0.19 2.96
C ALA A 202 4.95 0.44 1.83
N PHE A 203 5.40 1.53 1.21
CA PHE A 203 4.76 2.09 0.00
C PHE A 203 4.63 1.04 -1.12
N ARG A 204 5.71 0.28 -1.39
CA ARG A 204 5.71 -0.80 -2.39
C ARG A 204 4.69 -1.90 -2.04
N ASP A 205 4.60 -2.25 -0.76
CA ASP A 205 3.66 -3.26 -0.29
C ASP A 205 2.21 -2.79 -0.41
N LEU A 206 1.91 -1.53 -0.05
CA LEU A 206 0.58 -0.93 -0.12
C LEU A 206 0.10 -0.72 -1.55
N LYS A 207 0.98 -0.32 -2.48
CA LYS A 207 0.68 -0.11 -3.91
C LYS A 207 0.14 -1.37 -4.62
N ARG A 208 0.20 -2.54 -3.98
CA ARG A 208 -0.39 -3.79 -4.50
C ARG A 208 -1.92 -3.79 -4.51
N HIS A 209 -2.58 -2.81 -3.88
CA HIS A 209 -4.04 -2.63 -3.88
C HIS A 209 -4.54 -1.92 -5.15
N ARG A 210 -4.49 -2.65 -6.28
CA ARG A 210 -4.58 -2.08 -7.64
C ARG A 210 -5.91 -1.42 -8.01
N ARG A 211 -7.00 -1.70 -7.28
CA ARG A 211 -8.30 -1.04 -7.51
C ARG A 211 -8.33 0.38 -6.95
N ASN A 212 -7.46 0.70 -6.01
CA ASN A 212 -7.43 1.99 -5.35
C ASN A 212 -6.69 3.00 -6.24
N LEU A 213 -7.06 4.27 -6.12
CA LEU A 213 -6.30 5.35 -6.72
C LEU A 213 -5.09 5.65 -5.82
N PHE A 214 -3.90 5.50 -6.40
CA PHE A 214 -2.65 5.97 -5.81
C PHE A 214 -2.09 7.11 -6.64
N LEU A 215 -1.96 8.28 -6.04
CA LEU A 215 -1.13 9.36 -6.55
C LEU A 215 0.02 9.56 -5.58
N TRP A 216 1.25 9.72 -6.05
CA TRP A 216 2.39 9.95 -5.16
C TRP A 216 3.16 11.17 -5.59
N ALA A 217 3.70 11.87 -4.59
CA ALA A 217 4.68 12.90 -4.86
C ALA A 217 5.95 12.26 -5.44
N PRO A 218 6.76 13.00 -6.23
CA PRO A 218 8.04 12.51 -6.70
C PRO A 218 8.86 11.89 -5.57
N PHE A 219 9.48 10.74 -5.82
CA PHE A 219 10.24 10.06 -4.77
C PHE A 219 11.44 10.90 -4.35
N THR A 220 11.70 10.96 -3.05
CA THR A 220 12.84 11.71 -2.53
C THR A 220 13.38 11.15 -1.22
N ALA A 221 14.68 11.31 -1.03
CA ALA A 221 15.40 11.04 0.21
C ALA A 221 15.41 12.24 1.18
N LEU A 222 14.78 13.37 0.81
CA LEU A 222 14.84 14.62 1.57
C LEU A 222 13.71 14.78 2.59
N ARG A 223 12.73 13.88 2.63
CA ARG A 223 11.65 13.88 3.63
C ARG A 223 12.02 13.13 4.92
N GLY A 224 13.30 12.82 5.10
CA GLY A 224 13.76 11.95 6.18
C GLY A 224 13.42 10.48 5.93
N PHE A 225 13.63 9.68 6.97
CA PHE A 225 13.57 8.22 6.90
C PHE A 225 12.90 7.65 8.16
N GLU A 226 12.57 6.37 8.10
CA GLU A 226 11.97 5.62 9.18
C GLU A 226 12.89 4.53 9.73
N TYR A 227 12.81 4.29 11.04
CA TYR A 227 13.49 3.16 11.66
C TYR A 227 12.67 1.88 11.56
N PRO A 228 13.26 0.73 11.24
CA PRO A 228 12.58 -0.55 11.39
C PRO A 228 12.21 -0.83 12.86
N GLU A 229 11.35 -1.83 13.07
CA GLU A 229 10.82 -2.19 14.38
C GLU A 229 11.94 -2.39 15.40
N HIS A 230 11.75 -1.83 16.60
CA HIS A 230 12.69 -1.84 17.73
C HIS A 230 14.02 -1.09 17.53
N VAL A 231 14.47 -0.78 16.31
CA VAL A 231 15.77 -0.14 16.08
C VAL A 231 15.86 1.26 16.70
N ALA A 232 14.74 1.99 16.74
CA ALA A 232 14.70 3.31 17.37
C ALA A 232 14.89 3.25 18.91
N SER A 233 14.38 2.20 19.56
CA SER A 233 14.23 2.13 21.02
C SER A 233 15.13 1.11 21.72
N ALA A 234 15.64 0.09 21.01
CA ALA A 234 16.47 -0.97 21.58
C ALA A 234 17.96 -0.58 21.59
N PRO A 235 18.61 -0.43 22.76
CA PRO A 235 20.04 -0.08 22.84
C PRO A 235 20.96 -1.09 22.14
N GLU A 236 20.61 -2.38 22.14
CA GLU A 236 21.37 -3.45 21.49
C GLU A 236 21.39 -3.31 19.95
N LEU A 237 20.49 -2.50 19.38
CA LEU A 237 20.42 -2.21 17.96
C LEU A 237 21.02 -0.83 17.60
N SER A 238 21.71 -0.18 18.53
CA SER A 238 22.32 1.15 18.32
C SER A 238 23.27 1.22 17.12
N GLU A 239 24.05 0.17 16.85
CA GLU A 239 24.92 0.11 15.67
C GLU A 239 24.11 0.04 14.36
N VAL A 240 22.98 -0.67 14.36
CA VAL A 240 22.07 -0.72 13.20
C VAL A 240 21.45 0.66 12.97
N LYS A 241 21.01 1.32 14.05
CA LYS A 241 20.48 2.69 14.01
C LYS A 241 21.47 3.67 13.35
N LYS A 242 22.72 3.69 13.83
CA LYS A 242 23.79 4.53 13.28
C LYS A 242 24.05 4.27 11.80
N ARG A 243 24.00 3.00 11.37
CA ARG A 243 24.17 2.63 9.95
C ARG A 243 23.01 3.14 9.09
N ILE A 244 21.77 3.07 9.57
CA ILE A 244 20.61 3.61 8.85
C ILE A 244 20.75 5.13 8.71
N GLU A 245 21.09 5.82 9.79
CA GLU A 245 21.33 7.27 9.79
C GLU A 245 22.41 7.67 8.76
N LEU A 246 23.55 6.96 8.76
CA LEU A 246 24.64 7.19 7.80
C LEU A 246 24.20 6.96 6.34
N CYS A 247 23.47 5.88 6.08
CA CYS A 247 22.93 5.59 4.75
C CYS A 247 21.92 6.64 4.29
N ALA A 248 21.03 7.09 5.17
CA ALA A 248 20.05 8.12 4.88
C ALA A 248 20.72 9.46 4.58
N GLU A 249 21.72 9.87 5.38
CA GLU A 249 22.48 11.10 5.16
C GLU A 249 23.20 11.08 3.79
N LYS A 250 23.89 9.99 3.47
CA LYS A 250 24.60 9.85 2.18
C LYS A 250 23.63 9.84 1.01
N THR A 251 22.50 9.13 1.12
CA THR A 251 21.46 9.08 0.10
C THR A 251 20.85 10.47 -0.12
N ALA A 252 20.51 11.21 0.94
CA ALA A 252 19.97 12.56 0.86
C ALA A 252 20.93 13.52 0.13
N LYS A 253 22.22 13.50 0.48
CA LYS A 253 23.24 14.33 -0.20
C LYS A 253 23.37 13.99 -1.68
N LEU A 254 23.36 12.70 -2.04
CA LEU A 254 23.43 12.28 -3.45
C LEU A 254 22.16 12.67 -4.21
N HIS A 255 20.99 12.44 -3.60
CA HIS A 255 19.68 12.78 -4.14
C HIS A 255 19.61 14.28 -4.47
N GLU A 256 20.03 15.15 -3.55
CA GLU A 256 20.02 16.60 -3.77
C GLU A 256 20.91 17.03 -4.95
N LYS A 257 22.14 16.50 -5.02
CA LYS A 257 23.08 16.76 -6.13
C LYS A 257 22.51 16.35 -7.49
N ILE A 258 21.87 15.18 -7.56
CA ILE A 258 21.26 14.70 -8.81
C ILE A 258 20.01 15.52 -9.14
N ARG A 259 19.16 15.80 -8.14
CA ARG A 259 17.91 16.56 -8.32
C ARG A 259 18.16 17.94 -8.93
N ALA A 260 19.26 18.61 -8.57
CA ALA A 260 19.64 19.90 -9.14
C ALA A 260 19.91 19.85 -10.66
N ARG A 261 20.29 18.69 -11.21
CA ARG A 261 20.58 18.49 -12.64
C ARG A 261 19.44 17.78 -13.37
N ASN A 262 18.88 16.74 -12.77
CA ASN A 262 17.81 15.94 -13.32
C ASN A 262 16.89 15.41 -12.20
N PRO A 263 15.76 16.10 -11.94
CA PRO A 263 14.81 15.70 -10.92
C PRO A 263 14.24 14.28 -11.08
N ARG A 264 14.09 13.80 -12.32
CA ARG A 264 13.52 12.47 -12.62
C ARG A 264 14.48 11.34 -12.30
N LEU A 265 15.79 11.56 -12.52
CA LEU A 265 16.80 10.58 -12.13
C LEU A 265 17.01 10.52 -10.62
N ALA A 266 16.80 11.62 -9.91
CA ALA A 266 16.89 11.65 -8.45
C ALA A 266 15.88 10.70 -7.79
N GLU A 267 14.74 10.41 -8.42
CA GLU A 267 13.73 9.47 -7.92
C GLU A 267 14.25 8.01 -7.81
N TYR A 268 15.34 7.66 -8.49
CA TYR A 268 16.01 6.36 -8.34
C TYR A 268 16.89 6.30 -7.08
N VAL A 269 17.29 7.45 -6.56
CA VAL A 269 18.16 7.56 -5.38
C VAL A 269 17.29 7.75 -4.15
N VAL A 270 16.64 6.66 -3.77
CA VAL A 270 15.93 6.50 -2.50
C VAL A 270 16.17 5.10 -1.94
N MET A 271 16.13 4.98 -0.63
CA MET A 271 16.22 3.74 0.13
C MET A 271 14.83 3.30 0.56
N MET A 272 14.66 2.00 0.87
CA MET A 272 13.41 1.49 1.46
C MET A 272 13.05 2.20 2.77
N ALA A 273 14.03 2.76 3.49
CA ALA A 273 13.81 3.55 4.69
C ALA A 273 13.25 4.97 4.42
N ASP A 274 13.42 5.52 3.22
CA ASP A 274 13.08 6.93 2.95
C ASP A 274 11.57 7.15 2.90
N LYS A 275 11.12 8.26 3.51
CA LYS A 275 9.70 8.64 3.58
C LYS A 275 9.17 9.12 2.24
N GLN A 276 8.16 8.42 1.74
CA GLN A 276 7.40 8.79 0.55
C GLN A 276 6.00 9.23 0.93
N ARG A 277 5.45 10.14 0.12
CA ARG A 277 4.12 10.70 0.32
C ARG A 277 3.20 10.30 -0.81
N MET A 278 2.01 9.85 -0.45
CA MET A 278 0.96 9.47 -1.39
C MET A 278 -0.39 10.00 -0.97
N LEU A 279 -1.21 10.35 -1.97
CA LEU A 279 -2.65 10.38 -1.87
C LEU A 279 -3.18 8.99 -2.21
N TRP A 280 -4.00 8.46 -1.32
CA TRP A 280 -4.59 7.15 -1.45
C TRP A 280 -6.10 7.26 -1.32
N GLN A 281 -6.79 7.14 -2.45
CA GLN A 281 -8.24 7.15 -2.51
C GLN A 281 -8.77 5.75 -2.76
N MET A 282 -9.86 5.42 -2.06
CA MET A 282 -10.55 4.15 -2.20
C MET A 282 -12.03 4.29 -1.89
N ASP A 283 -12.85 3.41 -2.46
CA ASP A 283 -14.23 3.20 -2.03
C ASP A 283 -14.28 2.44 -0.68
N PRO A 284 -15.42 2.45 0.03
CA PRO A 284 -15.53 1.78 1.33
C PRO A 284 -15.29 0.26 1.26
N ARG A 285 -15.65 -0.40 0.16
CA ARG A 285 -15.40 -1.85 -0.01
C ARG A 285 -13.90 -2.15 -0.04
N GLN A 286 -13.15 -1.35 -0.81
CA GLN A 286 -11.69 -1.43 -0.82
C GLN A 286 -11.09 -1.02 0.53
N PHE A 287 -11.68 -0.05 1.23
CA PHE A 287 -11.25 0.29 2.59
C PHE A 287 -11.33 -0.92 3.52
N VAL A 288 -12.48 -1.61 3.59
CA VAL A 288 -12.61 -2.85 4.38
C VAL A 288 -11.54 -3.87 4.00
N TYR A 289 -11.40 -4.15 2.69
CA TYR A 289 -10.43 -5.13 2.20
C TYR A 289 -8.98 -4.79 2.61
N VAL A 290 -8.59 -3.51 2.47
CA VAL A 290 -7.26 -3.04 2.85
C VAL A 290 -7.04 -3.19 4.36
N MET A 291 -8.00 -2.75 5.18
CA MET A 291 -7.89 -2.81 6.64
C MET A 291 -7.74 -4.26 7.12
N GLU A 292 -8.58 -5.17 6.65
CA GLU A 292 -8.53 -6.59 7.06
C GLU A 292 -7.21 -7.25 6.63
N LEU A 293 -6.77 -7.02 5.39
CA LEU A 293 -5.57 -7.66 4.87
C LEU A 293 -4.29 -7.08 5.46
N ARG A 294 -4.20 -5.76 5.60
CA ARG A 294 -2.95 -5.06 5.94
C ARG A 294 -2.75 -4.83 7.42
N THR A 295 -3.76 -5.02 8.24
CA THR A 295 -3.59 -5.04 9.70
C THR A 295 -3.33 -6.44 10.23
N ALA A 296 -3.50 -7.47 9.39
CA ALA A 296 -3.25 -8.87 9.73
C ALA A 296 -1.90 -9.03 10.47
N PRO A 297 -1.83 -9.84 11.53
CA PRO A 297 -0.65 -9.94 12.39
C PRO A 297 0.66 -10.32 11.66
N ALA A 298 0.56 -11.09 10.57
CA ALA A 298 1.67 -11.46 9.68
C ALA A 298 2.29 -10.28 8.90
N GLY A 299 1.57 -9.17 8.82
CA GLY A 299 1.98 -8.01 8.04
C GLY A 299 3.20 -7.31 8.64
N HIS A 300 3.97 -6.65 7.78
CA HIS A 300 5.11 -5.86 8.22
C HIS A 300 4.64 -4.64 9.03
N PHE A 301 5.28 -4.39 10.18
CA PHE A 301 4.86 -3.40 11.18
C PHE A 301 4.52 -2.02 10.58
N SER A 302 5.36 -1.51 9.66
CA SER A 302 5.18 -0.17 9.09
C SER A 302 3.81 0.05 8.44
N TYR A 303 3.41 -0.78 7.47
CA TYR A 303 2.11 -0.59 6.83
C TYR A 303 0.95 -1.02 7.73
N ARG A 304 1.19 -1.90 8.71
CA ARG A 304 0.18 -2.25 9.74
C ARG A 304 -0.18 -1.01 10.54
N THR A 305 0.81 -0.29 11.05
CA THR A 305 0.61 0.96 11.82
C THR A 305 -0.14 2.00 10.99
N ILE A 306 0.24 2.19 9.72
CA ILE A 306 -0.47 3.11 8.81
C ILE A 306 -1.94 2.71 8.64
N CYS A 307 -2.23 1.43 8.37
CA CYS A 307 -3.62 0.98 8.17
C CYS A 307 -4.44 1.03 9.46
N GLN A 308 -3.86 0.71 10.60
CA GLN A 308 -4.52 0.87 11.90
C GLN A 308 -4.88 2.34 12.15
N GLU A 309 -4.00 3.27 11.81
CA GLU A 309 -4.28 4.70 11.95
C GLU A 309 -5.34 5.19 10.97
N MET A 310 -5.31 4.72 9.71
CA MET A 310 -6.38 4.99 8.74
C MET A 310 -7.74 4.54 9.28
N PHE A 311 -7.82 3.38 9.93
CA PHE A 311 -9.05 2.92 10.57
C PHE A 311 -9.48 3.82 11.72
N ARG A 312 -8.56 4.20 12.63
CA ARG A 312 -8.88 5.11 13.75
C ARG A 312 -9.45 6.43 13.27
N LEU A 313 -8.92 6.97 12.18
CA LEU A 313 -9.38 8.23 11.60
C LEU A 313 -10.71 8.08 10.87
N ALA A 314 -10.97 6.94 10.21
CA ALA A 314 -12.20 6.73 9.45
C ALA A 314 -13.37 6.26 10.31
N SER A 315 -13.15 5.42 11.32
CA SER A 315 -14.22 4.76 12.07
C SER A 315 -15.27 5.71 12.68
N PRO A 316 -14.94 6.92 13.17
CA PRO A 316 -15.96 7.86 13.65
C PRO A 316 -16.91 8.37 12.55
N HIS A 317 -16.50 8.32 11.28
CA HIS A 317 -17.29 8.76 10.13
C HIS A 317 -18.06 7.62 9.45
N ILE A 318 -17.75 6.36 9.80
CA ILE A 318 -18.44 5.15 9.33
C ILE A 318 -18.78 4.22 10.51
N PRO A 319 -19.55 4.69 11.49
CA PRO A 319 -19.81 3.94 12.72
C PRO A 319 -20.57 2.63 12.51
N VAL A 320 -21.41 2.49 11.48
CA VAL A 320 -22.15 1.26 11.19
C VAL A 320 -21.24 0.24 10.50
N LEU A 321 -20.59 0.63 9.39
CA LEU A 321 -19.69 -0.21 8.62
C LEU A 321 -18.49 -0.68 9.44
N SER A 322 -17.95 0.18 10.32
CA SER A 322 -16.76 -0.14 11.12
C SER A 322 -16.95 -1.37 12.02
N LYS A 323 -18.18 -1.65 12.47
CA LYS A 323 -18.54 -2.86 13.24
C LYS A 323 -18.27 -4.15 12.46
N TYR A 324 -18.33 -4.10 11.13
CA TYR A 324 -18.19 -5.26 10.25
C TYR A 324 -16.79 -5.40 9.64
N ILE A 325 -15.84 -4.52 10.02
CA ILE A 325 -14.44 -4.60 9.58
C ILE A 325 -13.64 -5.45 10.56
N ARG A 326 -13.06 -6.55 10.08
CA ARG A 326 -12.20 -7.44 10.87
C ARG A 326 -10.79 -6.87 11.00
N ILE A 327 -10.69 -5.76 11.72
CA ILE A 327 -9.41 -5.12 11.95
C ILE A 327 -8.64 -5.79 13.09
N ASN A 328 -7.33 -5.94 12.91
CA ASN A 328 -6.44 -6.31 14.00
C ASN A 328 -5.71 -5.06 14.53
N MET A 329 -6.07 -4.64 15.74
CA MET A 329 -5.48 -3.47 16.42
C MET A 329 -4.31 -3.83 17.34
N THR A 330 -3.88 -5.11 17.39
CA THR A 330 -2.82 -5.54 18.31
C THR A 330 -1.45 -5.08 17.80
N SER A 331 -0.65 -4.53 18.71
CA SER A 331 0.77 -4.28 18.52
C SER A 331 1.54 -5.53 18.98
N GLY A 332 1.87 -6.45 18.07
CA GLY A 332 2.47 -7.72 18.52
C GLY A 332 3.20 -8.52 17.46
N ASP A 333 4.22 -9.23 17.95
CA ASP A 333 5.13 -10.13 17.22
C ASP A 333 4.51 -11.51 16.91
N GLU A 334 3.44 -11.87 17.62
CA GLU A 334 2.78 -13.18 17.58
C GLU A 334 2.17 -13.54 16.22
N GLY A 335 1.89 -12.52 15.42
CA GLY A 335 1.30 -12.71 14.12
C GLY A 335 2.16 -13.40 13.09
N ARG A 336 3.48 -13.15 13.17
CA ARG A 336 4.42 -13.77 12.26
C ARG A 336 4.62 -15.24 12.59
N LYS A 337 4.60 -15.58 13.88
CA LYS A 337 4.68 -16.96 14.38
C LYS A 337 3.61 -17.87 13.75
N GLN A 338 2.33 -17.50 13.85
CA GLN A 338 1.24 -18.32 13.31
C GLN A 338 1.34 -18.56 11.79
N GLN A 339 1.94 -17.61 11.06
CA GLN A 339 2.18 -17.76 9.62
C GLN A 339 3.30 -18.75 9.36
N GLU A 340 4.42 -18.65 10.07
CA GLU A 340 5.56 -19.57 9.91
C GLU A 340 5.19 -21.00 10.34
N GLU A 341 4.33 -21.18 11.34
CA GLU A 341 3.79 -22.50 11.74
C GLU A 341 3.07 -23.19 10.57
N LYS A 342 2.15 -22.48 9.92
CA LYS A 342 1.42 -22.98 8.73
C LYS A 342 2.34 -23.29 7.56
N ILE A 343 3.38 -22.47 7.36
CA ILE A 343 4.36 -22.71 6.29
C ILE A 343 5.15 -23.98 6.58
N VAL A 344 5.60 -24.19 7.83
CA VAL A 344 6.32 -25.40 8.22
C VAL A 344 5.44 -26.64 8.08
N GLU A 345 4.16 -26.58 8.48
CA GLU A 345 3.20 -27.67 8.24
C GLU A 345 3.07 -27.99 6.74
N LYS A 346 2.95 -26.96 5.90
CA LYS A 346 2.88 -27.14 4.45
C LYS A 346 4.17 -27.73 3.87
N LEU A 347 5.33 -27.29 4.34
CA LEU A 347 6.63 -27.83 3.89
C LEU A 347 6.83 -29.27 4.34
N LYS A 348 6.40 -29.62 5.55
CA LYS A 348 6.37 -31.01 6.03
C LYS A 348 5.51 -31.89 5.12
N ALA A 349 4.32 -31.42 4.76
CA ALA A 349 3.43 -32.14 3.85
C ALA A 349 4.01 -32.31 2.43
N LEU A 350 4.88 -31.40 1.99
CA LEU A 350 5.50 -31.41 0.66
C LEU A 350 6.91 -32.05 0.63
N GLY A 351 7.43 -32.54 1.76
CA GLY A 351 8.80 -33.07 1.85
C GLY A 351 9.90 -32.03 1.59
N GLY A 352 9.60 -30.73 1.80
CA GLY A 352 10.53 -29.63 1.52
C GLY A 352 11.48 -29.33 2.68
N ASP A 353 12.55 -28.59 2.39
CA ASP A 353 13.47 -28.08 3.42
C ASP A 353 12.75 -27.09 4.36
N LEU A 354 12.57 -27.50 5.62
CA LEU A 354 11.90 -26.73 6.66
C LEU A 354 12.65 -25.44 7.02
N ARG A 355 13.96 -25.37 6.76
CA ARG A 355 14.82 -24.21 7.07
C ARG A 355 14.84 -23.16 5.96
N ARG A 356 14.32 -23.46 4.76
CA ARG A 356 14.35 -22.53 3.62
C ARG A 356 13.41 -21.35 3.82
N VAL A 357 13.95 -20.19 4.16
CA VAL A 357 13.21 -18.91 4.18
C VAL A 357 13.07 -18.42 2.72
N SER A 358 11.84 -18.14 2.30
CA SER A 358 11.52 -17.76 0.90
C SER A 358 12.00 -16.36 0.54
#